data_AF-A0AAD3XDC6-F1
#
_entry.id   AF-A0AAD3XDC6-F1
#
_cell.length_a   1.000
_cell.length_b   1.000
_cell.length_c   1.000
_cell.angle_alpha   90.00
_cell.angle_beta   90.00
_cell.angle_gamma   90.00
#
_symmetry.space_group_name_H-M   'P 1'
#
loop_
_entity.id
_entity.type
_entity.pdbx_description
1 polymer ?
#
loop_
_entity_poly.entity_id
_entity_poly.type
_entity_poly.pdbx_seq_one_letter_code
_entity_poly.pdbx_strand_id
1 'polypeptide(L)'
;MSSHSHLDDDDDFGGDFSGTHSTRRSGSKRSFGELDDDEDDIFGSKKASSKLEETAPGVATGMILSLRESLQKCKDDLEKCEAELEASKSVIHNWHSSFENESLVPAGTHPEPKLVVNYLQALRTSEETLKEQLEKAKKKEAAFIVTFAKREQEIAELKSAVRELRAQLKPPSMQARKLLLDPAIHEEFTRLKNLVEEKEKKVKELQDHITAVTFTPQSKFGKMLMAKCRTLQEENEEIGYQASEGKMSELGMKLALQKSQNAELRSHFEALYKHMELLTNDMEKSNETVIILQEKLEEKDSEIKRLKAELQERNNHSDNNDLASDKNAKDEPQTLEIEAS
;
A
#
# COMPACT_ATOMS: atom_id res chain seq x y z
N MET A 1 2.00 -4.01 13.84
CA MET A 1 2.42 -4.16 12.43
C MET A 1 1.37 -5.06 11.77
N SER A 2 0.21 -4.49 11.50
CA SER A 2 -0.22 -4.01 10.16
C SER A 2 -0.87 -5.14 9.36
N SER A 3 -2.18 -5.28 9.52
CA SER A 3 -3.05 -6.03 8.61
C SER A 3 -3.98 -5.03 7.94
N HIS A 4 -3.77 -4.83 6.63
CA HIS A 4 -4.58 -4.01 5.74
C HIS A 4 -5.97 -4.64 5.52
N SER A 5 -7.02 -3.85 5.72
CA SER A 5 -8.36 -4.12 5.18
C SER A 5 -8.62 -3.11 4.06
N HIS A 6 -8.44 -3.56 2.82
CA HIS A 6 -8.81 -2.86 1.60
C HIS A 6 -10.26 -3.25 1.30
N LEU A 7 -11.17 -2.29 1.46
CA LEU A 7 -12.52 -2.36 0.93
C LEU A 7 -12.53 -1.37 -0.22
N ASP A 8 -12.60 -1.88 -1.44
CA ASP A 8 -12.92 -1.07 -2.61
C ASP A 8 -14.44 -0.97 -2.71
N ASP A 9 -14.87 0.28 -2.74
CA ASP A 9 -16.18 0.77 -3.14
C ASP A 9 -16.35 0.54 -4.65
N ASP A 10 -17.40 -0.19 -5.04
CA ASP A 10 -17.96 -0.16 -6.39
C ASP A 10 -19.49 -0.36 -6.28
N ASP A 11 -20.19 0.65 -5.78
CA ASP A 11 -21.64 0.80 -5.96
C ASP A 11 -21.88 1.60 -7.26
N ASP A 12 -21.82 0.89 -8.39
CA ASP A 12 -22.29 1.38 -9.70
C ASP A 12 -23.79 1.08 -9.84
N PHE A 13 -24.63 2.11 -9.72
CA PHE A 13 -26.06 2.03 -10.03
C PHE A 13 -26.48 3.19 -10.94
N GLY A 14 -26.09 3.12 -12.21
CA GLY A 14 -26.94 3.56 -13.32
C GLY A 14 -27.96 2.46 -13.63
N GLY A 15 -29.25 2.69 -13.84
CA GLY A 15 -29.86 3.85 -14.48
C GLY A 15 -30.01 3.63 -15.98
N ASP A 16 -30.79 2.61 -16.41
CA ASP A 16 -31.62 2.76 -17.60
C ASP A 16 -32.74 1.72 -17.72
N PHE A 17 -33.92 2.22 -18.10
CA PHE A 17 -35.14 1.47 -18.35
C PHE A 17 -35.10 0.83 -19.75
N SER A 18 -35.51 -0.43 -19.86
CA SER A 18 -36.49 -0.91 -20.85
C SER A 18 -36.70 -2.43 -20.73
N GLY A 19 -37.94 -2.89 -20.92
CA GLY A 19 -38.22 -4.30 -21.27
C GLY A 19 -39.10 -5.07 -20.30
N THR A 20 -40.39 -4.79 -20.32
CA THR A 20 -41.47 -5.51 -19.64
C THR A 20 -41.79 -6.89 -20.24
N HIS A 21 -42.23 -7.82 -19.37
CA HIS A 21 -43.26 -8.87 -19.52
C HIS A 21 -42.92 -10.38 -19.45
N SER A 22 -43.42 -11.01 -18.38
CA SER A 22 -44.11 -12.31 -18.30
C SER A 22 -44.86 -12.34 -16.95
N THR A 23 -46.08 -12.85 -16.71
CA THR A 23 -46.90 -13.87 -17.36
C THR A 23 -48.36 -13.79 -16.82
N ARG A 24 -49.35 -13.91 -17.74
CA ARG A 24 -50.69 -14.58 -17.66
C ARG A 24 -51.58 -14.50 -16.40
N ARG A 25 -52.84 -14.01 -16.59
CA ARG A 25 -54.07 -14.86 -16.59
C ARG A 25 -55.33 -14.13 -17.12
N SER A 26 -55.94 -14.73 -18.16
CA SER A 26 -57.38 -14.95 -18.45
C SER A 26 -58.44 -13.83 -18.33
N GLY A 27 -59.08 -13.51 -19.46
CA GLY A 27 -60.55 -13.46 -19.54
C GLY A 27 -61.21 -12.28 -20.26
N SER A 28 -61.82 -12.58 -21.41
CA SER A 28 -62.98 -11.90 -22.05
C SER A 28 -62.78 -10.65 -22.95
N LYS A 29 -62.77 -10.93 -24.26
CA LYS A 29 -63.41 -10.27 -25.44
C LYS A 29 -64.32 -9.05 -25.10
N ARG A 30 -64.37 -7.93 -25.84
CA ARG A 30 -64.58 -7.69 -27.30
C ARG A 30 -64.12 -6.24 -27.61
N SER A 31 -63.26 -5.99 -28.60
CA SER A 31 -63.57 -5.56 -29.99
C SER A 31 -64.66 -4.48 -30.10
N PHE A 32 -64.24 -3.20 -30.11
CA PHE A 32 -65.08 -2.07 -30.53
C PHE A 32 -64.73 -1.78 -31.99
N GLY A 33 -65.61 -2.20 -32.89
CA GLY A 33 -65.56 -1.86 -34.30
C GLY A 33 -66.16 -0.47 -34.49
N GLU A 34 -65.33 0.41 -35.04
CA GLU A 34 -65.56 1.25 -36.21
C GLU A 34 -67.03 1.54 -36.58
N LEU A 35 -67.29 2.85 -36.58
CA LEU A 35 -68.38 3.53 -37.24
C LEU A 35 -68.52 3.07 -38.69
N ASP A 36 -69.71 2.63 -39.07
CA ASP A 36 -70.21 2.87 -40.42
C ASP A 36 -71.54 3.63 -40.27
N ASP A 37 -71.41 4.92 -40.56
CA ASP A 37 -72.42 5.75 -41.20
C ASP A 37 -72.87 5.00 -42.45
N ASP A 38 -74.17 4.79 -42.63
CA ASP A 38 -74.79 4.94 -43.94
C ASP A 38 -76.32 4.94 -43.78
N GLU A 39 -76.84 6.09 -44.17
CA GLU A 39 -78.21 6.45 -44.49
C GLU A 39 -78.91 5.42 -45.39
N ASP A 40 -80.24 5.59 -45.46
CA ASP A 40 -81.09 5.13 -46.55
C ASP A 40 -81.40 3.62 -46.65
N ASP A 41 -82.56 3.22 -46.12
CA ASP A 41 -83.67 2.85 -47.02
C ASP A 41 -84.99 2.70 -46.27
N ILE A 42 -85.64 3.85 -46.11
CA ILE A 42 -87.08 3.98 -46.01
C ILE A 42 -87.70 3.33 -47.27
N PHE A 43 -88.39 2.19 -47.14
CA PHE A 43 -89.16 1.54 -48.21
C PHE A 43 -88.40 0.75 -49.32
N GLY A 44 -87.42 -0.07 -48.94
CA GLY A 44 -86.87 -1.14 -49.80
C GLY A 44 -87.79 -2.37 -49.92
N SER A 45 -88.70 -2.35 -50.90
CA SER A 45 -89.64 -3.42 -51.21
C SER A 45 -88.97 -4.71 -51.72
N LYS A 46 -88.85 -5.75 -50.88
CA LYS A 46 -88.67 -7.14 -51.34
C LYS A 46 -89.93 -7.97 -51.11
N LYS A 47 -90.82 -7.82 -52.08
CA LYS A 47 -91.94 -8.69 -52.40
C LYS A 47 -91.40 -10.10 -52.71
N ALA A 48 -91.39 -11.00 -51.73
CA ALA A 48 -91.05 -12.40 -51.93
C ALA A 48 -92.18 -13.27 -51.35
N SER A 49 -93.11 -13.60 -52.25
CA SER A 49 -94.12 -14.64 -52.13
C SER A 49 -94.71 -14.86 -50.73
N SER A 50 -95.84 -14.21 -50.46
CA SER A 50 -96.89 -14.80 -49.62
C SER A 50 -97.43 -16.04 -50.34
N LYS A 51 -96.58 -17.07 -50.45
CA LYS A 51 -97.04 -18.43 -50.61
C LYS A 51 -97.77 -18.67 -49.31
N LEU A 52 -99.10 -18.75 -49.43
CA LEU A 52 -100.00 -19.25 -48.42
C LEU A 52 -99.65 -20.73 -48.16
N GLU A 53 -98.40 -21.03 -47.83
CA GLU A 53 -98.19 -22.04 -46.82
C GLU A 53 -98.70 -21.36 -45.57
N GLU A 54 -99.77 -21.93 -45.01
CA GLU A 54 -99.99 -21.82 -43.59
C GLU A 54 -98.62 -21.97 -42.94
N THR A 55 -97.99 -20.85 -42.57
CA THR A 55 -96.91 -20.90 -41.60
C THR A 55 -97.59 -21.56 -40.44
N ALA A 56 -97.34 -22.85 -40.29
CA ALA A 56 -97.96 -23.68 -39.27
C ALA A 56 -97.95 -22.84 -38.01
N PRO A 57 -99.07 -22.70 -37.28
CA PRO A 57 -99.29 -21.63 -36.32
C PRO A 57 -98.08 -21.31 -35.41
N GLY A 58 -97.19 -22.29 -35.14
CA GLY A 58 -95.88 -22.12 -34.51
C GLY A 58 -94.80 -21.24 -35.19
N VAL A 59 -94.66 -21.15 -36.53
CA VAL A 59 -93.56 -20.37 -37.18
C VAL A 59 -93.83 -18.87 -37.16
N ALA A 60 -95.04 -18.45 -37.54
CA ALA A 60 -95.46 -17.05 -37.40
C ALA A 60 -95.50 -16.65 -35.92
N THR A 61 -95.97 -17.54 -35.04
CA THR A 61 -95.91 -17.32 -33.59
C THR A 61 -94.46 -17.17 -33.11
N GLY A 62 -93.52 -17.97 -33.61
CA GLY A 62 -92.10 -17.87 -33.30
C GLY A 62 -91.47 -16.53 -33.70
N MET A 63 -91.71 -16.05 -34.93
CA MET A 63 -91.22 -14.72 -35.36
C MET A 63 -91.85 -13.59 -34.54
N ILE A 64 -93.15 -13.67 -34.24
CA ILE A 64 -93.84 -12.72 -33.37
C ILE A 64 -93.24 -12.72 -31.96
N LEU A 65 -92.88 -13.89 -31.43
CA LEU A 65 -92.21 -14.00 -30.13
C LEU A 65 -90.78 -13.42 -30.17
N SER A 66 -89.98 -13.71 -31.19
CA SER A 66 -88.62 -13.14 -31.33
C SER A 66 -88.63 -11.62 -31.53
N LEU A 67 -89.60 -11.08 -32.26
CA LEU A 67 -89.79 -9.63 -32.39
C LEU A 67 -90.26 -9.00 -31.08
N ARG A 68 -91.16 -9.66 -30.34
CA ARG A 68 -91.58 -9.21 -29.00
C ARG A 68 -90.43 -9.24 -28.00
N GLU A 69 -89.60 -10.28 -28.03
CA GLU A 69 -88.40 -10.38 -27.20
C GLU A 69 -87.36 -9.33 -27.58
N SER A 70 -87.12 -9.09 -28.87
CA SER A 70 -86.21 -8.04 -29.35
C SER A 70 -86.73 -6.64 -29.02
N LEU A 71 -88.04 -6.41 -29.11
CA LEU A 71 -88.69 -5.17 -28.71
C LEU A 71 -88.64 -4.95 -27.20
N GLN A 72 -88.84 -6.02 -26.42
CA GLN A 72 -88.67 -5.98 -24.97
C GLN A 72 -87.22 -5.67 -24.60
N LYS A 73 -86.24 -6.31 -25.23
CA LYS A 73 -84.82 -6.03 -25.03
C LYS A 73 -84.46 -4.59 -25.39
N CYS A 74 -84.94 -4.07 -26.52
CA CYS A 74 -84.71 -2.68 -26.92
C CYS A 74 -85.31 -1.70 -25.91
N LYS A 75 -86.47 -2.04 -25.33
CA LYS A 75 -87.09 -1.27 -24.25
C LYS A 75 -86.27 -1.30 -22.96
N ASP A 76 -85.76 -2.47 -22.57
CA ASP A 76 -84.91 -2.61 -21.39
C ASP A 76 -83.57 -1.86 -21.57
N ASP A 77 -82.98 -1.90 -22.78
CA ASP A 77 -81.76 -1.17 -23.13
C ASP A 77 -82.02 0.36 -23.12
N LEU A 78 -83.20 0.81 -23.59
CA LEU A 78 -83.61 2.22 -23.51
C LEU A 78 -83.75 2.68 -22.05
N GLU A 79 -84.45 1.91 -21.22
CA GLU A 79 -84.60 2.19 -19.79
C GLU A 79 -83.23 2.26 -19.09
N LYS A 80 -82.29 1.42 -19.50
CA LYS A 80 -80.91 1.46 -19.01
C LYS A 80 -80.16 2.72 -19.47
N CYS A 81 -80.25 3.08 -20.76
CA CYS A 81 -79.61 4.29 -21.28
C CYS A 81 -80.20 5.57 -20.64
N GLU A 82 -81.51 5.60 -20.39
CA GLU A 82 -82.17 6.68 -19.65
C GLU A 82 -81.65 6.77 -18.22
N ALA A 83 -81.48 5.62 -17.53
CA ALA A 83 -80.89 5.59 -16.19
C ALA A 83 -79.43 6.06 -16.18
N GLU A 84 -78.61 5.66 -17.15
CA GLU A 84 -77.21 6.10 -17.29
C GLU A 84 -77.10 7.60 -17.63
N LEU A 85 -78.01 8.11 -18.46
CA LEU A 85 -78.10 9.53 -18.77
C LEU A 85 -78.48 10.34 -17.53
N GLU A 86 -79.47 9.88 -16.76
CA GLU A 86 -79.90 10.55 -15.54
C GLU A 86 -78.81 10.50 -14.46
N ALA A 87 -78.10 9.37 -14.35
CA ALA A 87 -76.91 9.27 -13.50
C ALA A 87 -75.82 10.27 -13.93
N SER A 88 -75.55 10.39 -15.23
CA SER A 88 -74.56 11.33 -15.77
C SER A 88 -74.96 12.79 -15.52
N LYS A 89 -76.24 13.13 -15.70
CA LYS A 89 -76.78 14.45 -15.37
C LYS A 89 -76.66 14.75 -13.87
N SER A 90 -76.95 13.78 -13.01
CA SER A 90 -76.78 13.91 -11.56
C SER A 90 -75.31 14.18 -11.19
N VAL A 91 -74.37 13.49 -11.82
CA VAL A 91 -72.93 13.75 -11.65
C VAL A 91 -72.57 15.18 -12.07
N ILE A 92 -73.01 15.62 -13.26
CA ILE A 92 -72.76 16.99 -13.74
C ILE A 92 -73.36 18.03 -12.78
N HIS A 93 -74.58 17.81 -12.32
CA HIS A 93 -75.24 18.68 -11.35
C HIS A 93 -74.47 18.73 -10.02
N ASN A 94 -73.98 17.59 -9.54
CA ASN A 94 -73.16 17.52 -8.33
C ASN A 94 -71.84 18.28 -8.48
N TRP A 95 -71.18 18.19 -9.64
CA TRP A 95 -69.99 18.99 -9.93
C TRP A 95 -70.31 20.49 -9.94
N HIS A 96 -71.39 20.91 -10.60
CA HIS A 96 -71.83 22.30 -10.58
C HIS A 96 -72.09 22.82 -9.16
N SER A 97 -72.85 22.08 -8.35
CA SER A 97 -73.10 22.41 -6.95
C SER A 97 -71.81 22.49 -6.14
N SER A 98 -70.85 21.59 -6.38
CA SER A 98 -69.54 21.62 -5.68
C SER A 98 -68.76 22.89 -6.03
N PHE A 99 -68.69 23.28 -7.31
CA PHE A 99 -68.02 24.52 -7.72
C PHE A 99 -68.72 25.79 -7.27
N GLU A 100 -70.03 25.76 -7.06
CA GLU A 100 -70.80 26.89 -6.52
C GLU A 100 -70.60 27.06 -5.00
N ASN A 101 -70.46 25.94 -4.27
CA ASN A 101 -70.31 25.96 -2.81
C ASN A 101 -68.84 26.14 -2.35
N GLU A 102 -67.88 25.77 -3.19
CA GLU A 102 -66.45 25.78 -2.86
C GLU A 102 -65.78 27.06 -3.38
N SER A 103 -64.99 27.77 -2.56
CA SER A 103 -64.49 29.14 -2.83
C SER A 103 -63.45 29.26 -3.95
N LEU A 104 -63.35 28.26 -4.82
CA LEU A 104 -62.35 28.13 -5.87
C LEU A 104 -62.57 29.11 -7.03
N VAL A 105 -63.74 29.77 -7.07
CA VAL A 105 -64.08 30.75 -8.11
C VAL A 105 -64.52 32.07 -7.46
N PRO A 106 -63.92 33.21 -7.84
CA PRO A 106 -64.42 34.52 -7.43
C PRO A 106 -65.91 34.66 -7.78
N ALA A 107 -66.70 35.21 -6.85
CA ALA A 107 -68.15 35.30 -7.01
C ALA A 107 -68.51 36.02 -8.33
N GLY A 108 -69.14 35.29 -9.27
CA GLY A 108 -69.69 35.83 -10.51
C GLY A 108 -68.98 35.45 -11.82
N THR A 109 -67.94 34.62 -11.83
CA THR A 109 -67.36 34.06 -13.07
C THR A 109 -67.62 32.57 -13.19
N HIS A 110 -67.92 32.07 -14.41
CA HIS A 110 -67.97 30.64 -14.67
C HIS A 110 -66.55 30.05 -14.57
N PRO A 111 -66.34 28.91 -13.89
CA PRO A 111 -65.02 28.27 -13.81
C PRO A 111 -64.54 27.89 -15.22
N GLU A 112 -63.50 28.58 -15.69
CA GLU A 112 -62.89 28.24 -16.98
C GLU A 112 -62.21 26.87 -16.86
N PRO A 113 -62.52 25.89 -17.73
CA PRO A 113 -62.02 24.52 -17.59
C PRO A 113 -60.49 24.41 -17.47
N LYS A 114 -59.77 25.31 -18.13
CA LYS A 114 -58.29 25.38 -18.06
C LYS A 114 -57.78 25.79 -16.68
N LEU A 115 -58.46 26.72 -16.00
CA LEU A 115 -58.07 27.15 -14.65
C LEU A 115 -58.28 26.04 -13.63
N VAL A 116 -59.39 25.30 -13.74
CA VAL A 116 -59.69 24.14 -12.88
C VAL A 116 -58.66 23.04 -13.09
N VAL A 117 -58.34 22.70 -14.34
CA VAL A 117 -57.33 21.69 -14.67
C VAL A 117 -55.94 22.10 -14.15
N ASN A 118 -55.54 23.36 -14.31
CA ASN A 118 -54.27 23.87 -13.80
C ASN A 118 -54.21 23.82 -12.27
N TYR A 119 -55.31 24.17 -11.59
CA TYR A 119 -55.41 24.08 -10.13
C TYR A 119 -55.33 22.63 -9.65
N LEU A 120 -56.03 21.69 -10.30
CA LEU A 120 -55.94 20.27 -9.99
C LEU A 120 -54.54 19.72 -10.20
N GLN A 121 -53.84 20.16 -11.26
CA GLN A 121 -52.46 19.77 -11.50
C GLN A 121 -51.52 20.34 -10.42
N ALA A 122 -51.69 21.61 -10.05
CA ALA A 122 -50.93 22.22 -8.95
C ALA A 122 -51.20 21.49 -7.62
N LEU A 123 -52.46 21.17 -7.33
CA LEU A 123 -52.86 20.41 -6.15
C LEU A 123 -52.22 19.02 -6.15
N ARG A 124 -52.23 18.31 -7.27
CA ARG A 124 -51.55 17.01 -7.43
C ARG A 124 -50.05 17.12 -7.14
N THR A 125 -49.37 18.13 -7.69
CA THR A 125 -47.94 18.33 -7.40
C THR A 125 -47.69 18.68 -5.93
N SER A 126 -48.56 19.46 -5.30
CA SER A 126 -48.49 19.75 -3.87
C SER A 126 -48.71 18.50 -3.01
N GLU A 127 -49.62 17.62 -3.42
CA GLU A 127 -49.87 16.34 -2.77
C GLU A 127 -48.65 15.41 -2.88
N GLU A 128 -48.03 15.32 -4.05
CA GLU A 128 -46.82 14.54 -4.28
C GLU A 128 -45.64 15.04 -3.44
N THR A 129 -45.42 16.35 -3.39
CA THR A 129 -44.35 16.94 -2.56
C THR A 129 -44.59 16.71 -1.07
N LEU A 130 -45.83 16.83 -0.57
CA LEU A 130 -46.17 16.52 0.82
C LEU A 130 -45.96 15.04 1.15
N LYS A 131 -46.31 14.13 0.22
CA LYS A 131 -46.02 12.69 0.37
C LYS A 131 -44.51 12.44 0.48
N GLU A 132 -43.71 13.10 -0.35
CA GLU A 132 -42.25 12.94 -0.29
C GLU A 132 -41.67 13.47 1.03
N GLN A 133 -42.15 14.60 1.52
CA GLN A 133 -41.76 15.14 2.83
C GLN A 133 -42.16 14.21 3.98
N LEU A 134 -43.36 13.62 3.92
CA LEU A 134 -43.83 12.63 4.88
C LEU A 134 -42.92 11.40 4.91
N GLU A 135 -42.55 10.87 3.75
CA GLU A 135 -41.65 9.72 3.66
C GLU A 135 -40.23 10.05 4.15
N LYS A 136 -39.73 11.26 3.87
CA LYS A 136 -38.47 11.76 4.44
C LYS A 136 -38.55 11.88 5.98
N ALA A 137 -39.66 12.36 6.52
CA ALA A 137 -39.88 12.45 7.97
C ALA A 137 -39.92 11.07 8.63
N LYS A 138 -40.66 10.11 8.06
CA LYS A 138 -40.72 8.72 8.54
C LYS A 138 -39.35 8.04 8.54
N LYS A 139 -38.55 8.24 7.49
CA LYS A 139 -37.17 7.71 7.42
C LYS A 139 -36.28 8.30 8.53
N LYS A 140 -36.39 9.60 8.79
CA LYS A 140 -35.67 10.27 9.88
C LYS A 140 -36.11 9.77 11.26
N GLU A 141 -37.41 9.60 11.47
CA GLU A 141 -37.97 9.06 12.71
C GLU A 141 -37.46 7.64 12.97
N ALA A 142 -37.49 6.77 11.96
CA ALA A 142 -36.94 5.41 12.06
C ALA A 142 -35.44 5.41 12.41
N ALA A 143 -34.65 6.29 11.79
CA ALA A 143 -33.25 6.45 12.13
C ALA A 143 -33.06 6.90 13.60
N PHE A 144 -33.88 7.84 14.08
CA PHE A 144 -33.83 8.27 15.48
C PHE A 144 -34.18 7.14 16.46
N ILE A 145 -35.22 6.35 16.18
CA ILE A 145 -35.59 5.19 17.01
C ILE A 145 -34.40 4.22 17.16
N VAL A 146 -33.71 3.90 16.06
CA VAL A 146 -32.52 3.03 16.09
C VAL A 146 -31.39 3.65 16.92
N THR A 147 -31.09 4.94 16.73
CA THR A 147 -30.05 5.62 17.51
C THR A 147 -30.37 5.71 19.00
N PHE A 148 -31.65 5.92 19.34
CA PHE A 148 -32.12 5.98 20.71
C PHE A 148 -32.00 4.62 21.39
N ALA A 149 -32.45 3.55 20.72
CA ALA A 149 -32.31 2.18 21.22
C ALA A 149 -30.83 1.81 21.49
N LYS A 150 -29.91 2.18 20.58
CA LYS A 150 -28.46 1.97 20.80
C LYS A 150 -27.94 2.73 22.02
N ARG A 151 -28.35 3.99 22.21
CA ARG A 151 -27.96 4.78 23.38
C ARG A 151 -28.54 4.24 24.68
N GLU A 152 -29.77 3.74 24.67
CA GLU A 152 -30.38 3.09 25.83
C GLU A 152 -29.65 1.80 26.21
N GLN A 153 -29.25 1.00 25.22
CA GLN A 153 -28.43 -0.19 25.43
C GLN A 153 -27.08 0.17 26.07
N GLU A 154 -26.37 1.16 25.53
CA GLU A 154 -25.09 1.64 26.08
C GLU A 154 -25.24 2.11 27.55
N ILE A 155 -26.31 2.85 27.85
CA ILE A 155 -26.63 3.26 29.22
C ILE A 155 -26.87 2.04 30.14
N ALA A 156 -27.56 1.00 29.66
CA ALA A 156 -27.81 -0.21 30.42
C ALA A 156 -26.52 -1.00 30.71
N GLU A 157 -25.62 -1.10 29.72
CA GLU A 157 -24.30 -1.72 29.85
C GLU A 157 -23.43 -0.97 30.88
N LEU A 158 -23.35 0.36 30.78
CA LEU A 158 -22.63 1.21 31.73
C LEU A 158 -23.20 1.08 33.15
N LYS A 159 -24.54 1.06 33.31
CA LYS A 159 -25.19 0.81 34.62
C LYS A 159 -24.86 -0.58 35.17
N SER A 160 -24.68 -1.59 34.32
CA SER A 160 -24.27 -2.92 34.74
C SER A 160 -22.82 -2.92 35.26
N ALA A 161 -21.89 -2.35 34.48
CA ALA A 161 -20.49 -2.24 34.86
C ALA A 161 -20.31 -1.49 36.20
N VAL A 162 -21.06 -0.40 36.41
CA VAL A 162 -21.04 0.32 37.70
C VAL A 162 -21.54 -0.54 38.86
N ARG A 163 -22.59 -1.36 38.66
CA ARG A 163 -23.08 -2.28 39.71
C ARG A 163 -22.04 -3.34 40.04
N GLU A 164 -21.37 -3.89 39.02
CA GLU A 164 -20.31 -4.88 39.21
C GLU A 164 -19.11 -4.30 39.95
N LEU A 165 -18.60 -3.14 39.53
CA LEU A 165 -17.52 -2.44 40.23
C LEU A 165 -17.89 -2.12 41.69
N ARG A 166 -19.14 -1.69 41.93
CA ARG A 166 -19.64 -1.50 43.31
C ARG A 166 -19.72 -2.80 44.10
N ALA A 167 -20.01 -3.93 43.45
CA ALA A 167 -20.02 -5.23 44.09
C ALA A 167 -18.59 -5.69 44.43
N GLN A 168 -17.63 -5.48 43.52
CA GLN A 168 -16.20 -5.74 43.78
C GLN A 168 -15.65 -4.88 44.92
N LEU A 169 -16.10 -3.63 45.04
CA LEU A 169 -15.68 -2.73 46.11
C LEU A 169 -16.33 -3.05 47.48
N LYS A 170 -17.41 -3.84 47.52
CA LYS A 170 -18.02 -4.27 48.78
C LYS A 170 -17.26 -5.50 49.30
N PRO A 171 -16.60 -5.43 50.47
CA PRO A 171 -15.95 -6.60 51.06
C PRO A 171 -17.00 -7.69 51.39
N PRO A 172 -16.71 -8.99 51.19
CA PRO A 172 -17.72 -10.05 51.24
C PRO A 172 -18.38 -10.30 52.60
N SER A 173 -17.83 -9.85 53.74
CA SER A 173 -18.53 -9.91 55.04
C SER A 173 -17.85 -9.07 56.13
N MET A 174 -18.61 -8.69 57.17
CA MET A 174 -18.07 -8.08 58.40
C MET A 174 -17.11 -9.02 59.16
N GLN A 175 -17.28 -10.33 59.02
CA GLN A 175 -16.35 -11.34 59.56
C GLN A 175 -15.01 -11.32 58.82
N ALA A 176 -15.00 -11.16 57.49
CA ALA A 176 -13.78 -10.96 56.72
C ALA A 176 -13.08 -9.67 57.16
N ARG A 177 -13.82 -8.60 57.47
CA ARG A 177 -13.25 -7.39 58.08
C ARG A 177 -12.60 -7.68 59.44
N LYS A 178 -13.22 -8.47 60.31
CA LYS A 178 -12.66 -8.82 61.64
C LYS A 178 -11.44 -9.76 61.54
N LEU A 179 -11.43 -10.70 60.60
CA LEU A 179 -10.28 -11.56 60.29
C LEU A 179 -9.12 -10.77 59.66
N LEU A 180 -9.41 -9.84 58.75
CA LEU A 180 -8.38 -9.01 58.10
C LEU A 180 -7.85 -7.87 59.00
N LEU A 181 -8.58 -7.52 60.07
CA LEU A 181 -8.16 -6.58 61.10
C LEU A 181 -7.43 -7.24 62.28
N ASP A 182 -7.42 -8.58 62.35
CA ASP A 182 -6.64 -9.32 63.33
C ASP A 182 -5.22 -9.55 62.76
N PRO A 183 -4.18 -8.93 63.35
CA PRO A 183 -2.81 -9.06 62.85
C PRO A 183 -2.30 -10.51 62.80
N ALA A 184 -2.71 -11.38 63.74
CA ALA A 184 -2.29 -12.77 63.77
C ALA A 184 -2.94 -13.58 62.64
N ILE A 185 -4.20 -13.28 62.32
CA ILE A 185 -4.91 -13.94 61.21
C ILE A 185 -4.37 -13.43 59.87
N HIS A 186 -4.05 -12.15 59.75
CA HIS A 186 -3.40 -11.60 58.55
C HIS A 186 -2.04 -12.25 58.30
N GLU A 187 -1.25 -12.47 59.34
CA GLU A 187 0.04 -13.15 59.26
C GLU A 187 -0.12 -14.61 58.80
N GLU A 188 -1.04 -15.37 59.39
CA GLU A 188 -1.32 -16.76 58.95
C GLU A 188 -1.87 -16.83 57.53
N PHE A 189 -2.75 -15.90 57.13
CA PHE A 189 -3.26 -15.84 55.76
C PHE A 189 -2.14 -15.50 54.76
N THR A 190 -1.23 -14.59 55.12
CA THR A 190 -0.06 -14.25 54.30
C THR A 190 0.90 -15.43 54.22
N ARG A 191 1.13 -16.15 55.32
CA ARG A 191 1.95 -17.36 55.36
C ARG A 191 1.34 -18.46 54.49
N LEU A 192 0.04 -18.71 54.59
CA LEU A 192 -0.68 -19.69 53.78
C LEU A 192 -0.67 -19.30 52.30
N LYS A 193 -0.89 -18.02 51.98
CA LYS A 193 -0.81 -17.51 50.61
C LYS A 193 0.58 -17.73 50.02
N ASN A 194 1.63 -17.35 50.74
CA ASN A 194 3.01 -17.56 50.31
C ASN A 194 3.33 -19.06 50.13
N LEU A 195 2.84 -19.92 51.04
CA LEU A 195 3.01 -21.37 50.93
C LEU A 195 2.28 -21.94 49.71
N VAL A 196 1.06 -21.47 49.43
CA VAL A 196 0.31 -21.86 48.22
C VAL A 196 1.06 -21.41 46.97
N GLU A 197 1.51 -20.16 46.90
CA GLU A 197 2.30 -19.65 45.76
C GLU A 197 3.61 -20.44 45.56
N GLU A 198 4.30 -20.80 46.66
CA GLU A 198 5.50 -21.64 46.62
C GLU A 198 5.19 -23.04 46.06
N LYS A 199 4.10 -23.68 46.53
CA LYS A 199 3.69 -25.01 46.06
C LYS A 199 3.20 -24.97 44.61
N GLU A 200 2.46 -23.96 44.20
CA GLU A 200 2.03 -23.76 42.80
C GLU A 200 3.25 -23.59 41.88
N LYS A 201 4.24 -22.80 42.30
CA LYS A 201 5.51 -22.70 41.59
C LYS A 201 6.20 -24.06 41.49
N LYS A 202 6.22 -24.84 42.58
CA LYS A 202 6.85 -26.18 42.57
C LYS A 202 6.10 -27.18 41.69
N VAL A 203 4.76 -27.13 41.69
CA VAL A 203 3.92 -27.92 40.78
C VAL A 203 4.23 -27.55 39.33
N LYS A 204 4.33 -26.25 39.03
CA LYS A 204 4.70 -25.78 37.69
C LYS A 204 6.10 -26.24 37.29
N GLU A 205 7.10 -26.11 38.16
CA GLU A 205 8.47 -26.60 37.91
C GLU A 205 8.51 -28.10 37.65
N LEU A 206 7.78 -28.90 38.46
CA LEU A 206 7.70 -30.34 38.28
C LEU A 206 6.94 -30.71 37.01
N GLN A 207 5.89 -29.98 36.65
CA GLN A 207 5.15 -30.15 35.41
C GLN A 207 6.03 -29.81 34.20
N ASP A 208 6.78 -28.71 34.26
CA ASP A 208 7.76 -28.32 33.25
C ASP A 208 8.87 -29.36 33.12
N HIS A 209 9.35 -29.92 34.24
CA HIS A 209 10.33 -31.01 34.25
C HIS A 209 9.74 -32.30 33.67
N ILE A 210 8.48 -32.64 33.97
CA ILE A 210 7.80 -33.78 33.36
C ILE A 210 7.68 -33.54 31.86
N THR A 211 7.28 -32.35 31.40
CA THR A 211 7.20 -32.01 29.98
C THR A 211 8.58 -32.08 29.31
N ALA A 212 9.63 -31.61 29.98
CA ALA A 212 11.01 -31.71 29.51
C ALA A 212 11.51 -33.15 29.44
N VAL A 213 11.14 -34.01 30.40
CA VAL A 213 11.49 -35.45 30.40
C VAL A 213 10.62 -36.26 29.43
N THR A 214 9.39 -35.81 29.17
CA THR A 214 8.47 -36.39 28.17
C THR A 214 8.82 -35.93 26.75
N PHE A 215 9.78 -35.01 26.61
CA PHE A 215 10.40 -34.71 25.32
C PHE A 215 11.06 -35.98 24.78
N THR A 216 10.40 -36.58 23.81
CA THR A 216 10.97 -37.68 23.03
C THR A 216 11.49 -37.11 21.72
N PRO A 217 12.76 -37.34 21.36
CA PRO A 217 13.32 -36.96 20.04
C PRO A 217 12.53 -37.55 18.86
N GLN A 218 11.67 -38.54 19.13
CA GLN A 218 10.85 -39.25 18.17
C GLN A 218 9.45 -38.64 17.97
N SER A 219 8.97 -37.79 18.90
CA SER A 219 7.70 -37.08 18.75
C SER A 219 7.74 -36.09 17.58
N LYS A 220 6.59 -35.75 16.98
CA LYS A 220 6.52 -34.79 15.87
C LYS A 220 7.16 -33.43 16.23
N PHE A 221 6.88 -32.94 17.44
CA PHE A 221 7.47 -31.71 17.96
C PHE A 221 8.97 -31.88 18.28
N GLY A 222 9.37 -32.99 18.88
CA GLY A 222 10.77 -33.29 19.17
C GLY A 222 11.64 -33.40 17.92
N LYS A 223 11.15 -34.05 16.86
CA LYS A 223 11.83 -34.11 15.55
C LYS A 223 12.02 -32.72 14.94
N MET A 224 10.99 -31.89 15.00
CA MET A 224 11.04 -30.51 14.47
C MET A 224 12.04 -29.65 15.25
N LEU A 225 12.06 -29.75 16.57
CA LEU A 225 13.00 -29.01 17.40
C LEU A 225 14.45 -29.48 17.16
N MET A 226 14.68 -30.80 17.09
CA MET A 226 16.01 -31.35 16.78
C MET A 226 16.48 -30.97 15.37
N ALA A 227 15.57 -30.90 14.38
CA ALA A 227 15.89 -30.38 13.06
C ALA A 227 16.31 -28.90 13.12
N LYS A 228 15.55 -28.07 13.86
CA LYS A 228 15.90 -26.66 14.06
C LYS A 228 17.22 -26.48 14.80
N CYS A 229 17.51 -27.29 15.82
CA CYS A 229 18.80 -27.26 16.52
C CYS A 229 19.95 -27.65 15.58
N ARG A 230 19.79 -28.66 14.72
CA ARG A 230 20.79 -29.02 13.70
C ARG A 230 21.04 -27.87 12.73
N THR A 231 19.98 -27.26 12.19
CA THR A 231 20.12 -26.11 11.29
C THR A 231 20.81 -24.92 11.95
N LEU A 232 20.42 -24.57 13.18
CA LEU A 232 21.09 -23.49 13.92
C LEU A 232 22.56 -23.80 14.23
N GLN A 233 22.89 -25.08 14.44
CA GLN A 233 24.26 -25.50 14.67
C GLN A 233 25.09 -25.43 13.38
N GLU A 234 24.53 -25.87 12.25
CA GLU A 234 25.14 -25.72 10.92
C GLU A 234 25.36 -24.24 10.57
N GLU A 235 24.38 -23.36 10.82
CA GLU A 235 24.50 -21.92 10.62
C GLU A 235 25.61 -21.30 11.49
N ASN A 236 25.70 -21.70 12.76
CA ASN A 236 26.76 -21.22 13.65
C ASN A 236 28.15 -21.71 13.24
N GLU A 237 28.25 -22.96 12.78
CA GLU A 237 29.50 -23.52 12.24
C GLU A 237 29.92 -22.78 10.98
N GLU A 238 28.98 -22.46 10.08
CA GLU A 238 29.23 -21.64 8.88
C GLU A 238 29.66 -20.21 9.23
N ILE A 239 29.00 -19.55 10.18
CA ILE A 239 29.40 -18.22 10.67
C ILE A 239 30.82 -18.28 11.27
N GLY A 240 31.12 -19.32 12.04
CA GLY A 240 32.45 -19.54 12.60
C GLY A 240 33.50 -19.77 11.51
N TYR A 241 33.15 -20.55 10.49
CA TYR A 241 33.99 -20.80 9.32
C TYR A 241 34.29 -19.49 8.59
N GLN A 242 33.25 -18.72 8.20
CA GLN A 242 33.40 -17.44 7.51
C GLN A 242 34.19 -16.41 8.32
N ALA A 243 33.99 -16.35 9.65
CA ALA A 243 34.76 -15.46 10.52
C ALA A 243 36.25 -15.86 10.57
N SER A 244 36.53 -17.16 10.62
CA SER A 244 37.91 -17.68 10.62
C SER A 244 38.58 -17.52 9.25
N GLU A 245 37.87 -17.79 8.16
CA GLU A 245 38.35 -17.69 6.79
C GLU A 245 38.61 -16.23 6.41
N GLY A 246 37.73 -15.30 6.79
CA GLY A 246 37.91 -13.87 6.53
C GLY A 246 39.20 -13.33 7.14
N LYS A 247 39.46 -13.63 8.42
CA LYS A 247 40.70 -13.20 9.10
C LYS A 247 41.93 -13.92 8.55
N MET A 248 41.82 -15.20 8.22
CA MET A 248 42.92 -15.98 7.64
C MET A 248 43.29 -15.47 6.24
N SER A 249 42.31 -15.17 5.39
CA SER A 249 42.48 -14.60 4.06
C SER A 249 43.12 -13.20 4.12
N GLU A 250 42.65 -12.34 5.03
CA GLU A 250 43.23 -11.00 5.26
C GLU A 250 44.71 -11.08 5.69
N LEU A 251 45.03 -11.97 6.64
CA LEU A 251 46.41 -12.21 7.07
C LEU A 251 47.26 -12.78 5.93
N GLY A 252 46.70 -13.66 5.10
CA GLY A 252 47.34 -14.19 3.90
C GLY A 252 47.71 -13.09 2.90
N MET A 253 46.81 -12.15 2.65
CA MET A 253 47.06 -11.00 1.78
C MET A 253 48.15 -10.08 2.34
N LYS A 254 48.09 -9.77 3.64
CA LYS A 254 49.13 -8.98 4.33
C LYS A 254 50.49 -9.65 4.28
N LEU A 255 50.55 -10.97 4.45
CA LEU A 255 51.79 -11.75 4.35
C LEU A 255 52.37 -11.73 2.94
N ALA A 256 51.52 -11.89 1.90
CA ALA A 256 51.96 -11.81 0.51
C ALA A 256 52.54 -10.43 0.16
N LEU A 257 51.87 -9.36 0.60
CA LEU A 257 52.37 -7.99 0.42
C LEU A 257 53.74 -7.79 1.09
N GLN A 258 53.89 -8.25 2.34
CA GLN A 258 55.16 -8.17 3.08
C GLN A 258 56.27 -8.99 2.41
N LYS A 259 55.96 -10.14 1.80
CA LYS A 259 56.94 -10.90 1.01
C LYS A 259 57.39 -10.12 -0.23
N SER A 260 56.48 -9.44 -0.92
CA SER A 260 56.82 -8.60 -2.09
C SER A 260 57.73 -7.44 -1.69
N GLN A 261 57.38 -6.70 -0.63
CA GLN A 261 58.18 -5.58 -0.13
C GLN A 261 59.58 -6.03 0.31
N ASN A 262 59.70 -7.18 0.96
CA ASN A 262 61.00 -7.75 1.31
C ASN A 262 61.82 -8.17 0.08
N ALA A 263 61.17 -8.68 -0.98
CA ALA A 263 61.84 -9.01 -2.22
C ALA A 263 62.37 -7.76 -2.93
N GLU A 264 61.59 -6.68 -2.96
CA GLU A 264 62.01 -5.37 -3.49
C GLU A 264 63.19 -4.80 -2.71
N LEU A 265 63.14 -4.80 -1.38
CA LEU A 265 64.26 -4.35 -0.53
C LEU A 265 65.53 -5.14 -0.80
N ARG A 266 65.43 -6.47 -0.92
CA ARG A 266 66.58 -7.33 -1.28
C ARG A 266 67.13 -6.97 -2.66
N SER A 267 66.26 -6.71 -3.64
CA SER A 267 66.66 -6.28 -4.97
C SER A 267 67.39 -4.93 -4.95
N HIS A 268 66.90 -3.97 -4.15
CA HIS A 268 67.55 -2.67 -3.98
C HIS A 268 68.93 -2.80 -3.33
N PHE A 269 69.08 -3.63 -2.28
CA PHE A 269 70.38 -3.88 -1.67
C PHE A 269 71.34 -4.54 -2.65
N GLU A 270 70.89 -5.54 -3.41
CA GLU A 270 71.69 -6.20 -4.44
C GLU A 270 72.17 -5.21 -5.51
N ALA A 271 71.30 -4.32 -5.99
CA ALA A 271 71.67 -3.27 -6.93
C ALA A 271 72.70 -2.29 -6.34
N LEU A 272 72.53 -1.92 -5.06
CA LEU A 272 73.48 -1.05 -4.36
C LEU A 272 74.85 -1.71 -4.19
N TYR A 273 74.89 -2.99 -3.84
CA TYR A 273 76.14 -3.75 -3.73
C TYR A 273 76.90 -3.77 -5.06
N LYS A 274 76.20 -4.04 -6.18
CA LYS A 274 76.81 -3.99 -7.51
C LYS A 274 77.34 -2.60 -7.86
N HIS A 275 76.61 -1.55 -7.54
CA HIS A 275 77.06 -0.19 -7.76
C HIS A 275 78.32 0.14 -6.93
N MET A 276 78.36 -0.29 -5.67
CA MET A 276 79.51 -0.11 -4.80
C MET A 276 80.75 -0.87 -5.32
N GLU A 277 80.57 -2.08 -5.84
CA GLU A 277 81.64 -2.87 -6.46
C GLU A 277 82.19 -2.17 -7.71
N LEU A 278 81.31 -1.66 -8.58
CA LEU A 278 81.73 -0.88 -9.76
C LEU A 278 82.52 0.38 -9.35
N LEU A 279 82.04 1.13 -8.37
CA LEU A 279 82.71 2.32 -7.86
C LEU A 279 84.08 1.98 -7.24
N THR A 280 84.18 0.85 -6.54
CA THR A 280 85.45 0.36 -5.98
C THR A 280 86.43 0.02 -7.09
N ASN A 281 85.99 -0.70 -8.14
CA ASN A 281 86.82 -1.02 -9.30
C ASN A 281 87.30 0.24 -10.05
N ASP A 282 86.43 1.25 -10.21
CA ASP A 282 86.81 2.51 -10.86
C ASP A 282 87.78 3.32 -10.00
N MET A 283 87.62 3.30 -8.67
CA MET A 283 88.58 3.88 -7.73
C MET A 283 89.94 3.18 -7.83
N GLU A 284 89.99 1.85 -7.91
CA GLU A 284 91.23 1.10 -8.10
C GLU A 284 91.94 1.45 -9.41
N LYS A 285 91.22 1.50 -10.53
CA LYS A 285 91.78 1.93 -11.84
C LYS A 285 92.27 3.38 -11.82
N SER A 286 91.51 4.27 -11.17
CA SER A 286 91.91 5.67 -11.00
C SER A 286 93.19 5.77 -10.18
N ASN A 287 93.30 5.00 -9.08
CA ASN A 287 94.50 4.94 -8.25
C ASN A 287 95.70 4.39 -9.04
N GLU A 288 95.52 3.34 -9.84
CA GLU A 288 96.56 2.80 -10.73
C GLU A 288 97.04 3.86 -11.74
N THR A 289 96.10 4.60 -12.34
CA THR A 289 96.43 5.70 -13.26
C THR A 289 97.22 6.81 -12.57
N VAL A 290 96.87 7.16 -11.33
CA VAL A 290 97.60 8.15 -10.52
C VAL A 290 99.03 7.70 -10.25
N ILE A 291 99.25 6.43 -9.90
CA ILE A 291 100.60 5.88 -9.68
C ILE A 291 101.43 5.98 -10.97
N ILE A 292 100.88 5.57 -12.12
CA ILE A 292 101.59 5.69 -13.41
C ILE A 292 101.94 7.16 -13.74
N LEU A 293 101.04 8.10 -13.45
CA LEU A 293 101.30 9.52 -13.65
C LEU A 293 102.38 10.05 -12.70
N GLN A 294 102.43 9.57 -11.46
CA GLN A 294 103.48 9.90 -10.50
C GLN A 294 104.84 9.38 -10.96
N GLU A 295 104.94 8.12 -11.41
CA GLU A 295 106.17 7.54 -11.96
C GLU A 295 106.68 8.34 -13.17
N LYS A 296 105.79 8.68 -14.11
CA LYS A 296 106.13 9.54 -15.26
C LYS A 296 106.59 10.92 -14.84
N LEU A 297 106.00 11.49 -13.79
CA LEU A 297 106.41 12.78 -13.26
C LEU A 297 107.82 12.71 -12.67
N GLU A 298 108.13 11.65 -11.90
CA GLU A 298 109.47 11.41 -11.34
C GLU A 298 110.53 11.17 -12.42
N GLU A 299 110.19 10.44 -13.49
CA GLU A 299 111.06 10.28 -14.66
C GLU A 299 111.36 11.63 -15.32
N LYS A 300 110.33 12.46 -15.53
CA LYS A 300 110.48 13.80 -16.10
C LYS A 300 111.28 14.71 -15.18
N ASP A 301 111.07 14.66 -13.87
CA ASP A 301 111.86 15.41 -12.89
C ASP A 301 113.33 14.98 -12.90
N SER A 302 113.60 13.68 -13.03
CA SER A 302 114.96 13.14 -13.14
C SER A 302 115.64 13.57 -14.44
N GLU A 303 114.91 13.55 -15.56
CA GLU A 303 115.37 14.03 -16.86
C GLU A 303 115.64 15.55 -16.84
N ILE A 304 114.75 16.34 -16.20
CA ILE A 304 114.97 17.77 -15.98
C ILE A 304 116.24 18.01 -15.16
N LYS A 305 116.47 17.23 -14.09
CA LYS A 305 117.70 17.31 -13.29
C LYS A 305 118.94 16.99 -14.14
N ARG A 306 118.88 15.95 -14.99
CA ARG A 306 119.97 15.57 -15.91
C ARG A 306 120.27 16.67 -16.93
N LEU A 307 119.25 17.18 -17.63
CA LEU A 307 119.39 18.25 -18.61
C LEU A 307 119.91 19.56 -17.98
N LYS A 308 119.48 19.87 -16.75
CA LYS A 308 120.02 21.00 -15.97
C LYS A 308 121.51 20.81 -15.68
N ALA A 309 121.95 19.61 -15.29
CA ALA A 309 123.36 19.30 -15.06
C ALA A 309 124.18 19.40 -16.36
N GLU A 310 123.69 18.85 -17.48
CA GLU A 310 124.33 18.97 -18.79
C GLU A 310 124.41 20.43 -19.28
N LEU A 311 123.38 21.24 -19.03
CA LEU A 311 123.42 22.68 -19.33
C LEU A 311 124.48 23.40 -18.50
N GLN A 312 124.63 23.06 -17.21
CA GLN A 312 125.71 23.60 -16.38
C GLN A 312 127.09 23.19 -16.91
N GLU A 313 127.29 21.93 -17.30
CA GLU A 313 128.55 21.48 -17.91
C GLU A 313 128.83 22.15 -19.26
N ARG A 314 127.82 22.32 -20.12
CA ARG A 314 127.96 23.02 -21.41
C ARG A 314 128.23 24.51 -21.24
N ASN A 315 127.64 25.14 -20.23
CA ASN A 315 127.96 26.53 -19.87
C ASN A 315 129.46 26.62 -19.49
N ASN A 316 129.95 25.66 -18.68
CA ASN A 316 131.37 25.54 -18.33
C ASN A 316 132.28 25.18 -19.53
N HIS A 317 131.77 24.57 -20.60
CA HIS A 317 132.52 24.24 -21.82
C HIS A 317 132.46 25.34 -22.91
N SER A 318 131.40 26.16 -22.92
CA SER A 318 131.29 27.34 -23.79
C SER A 318 132.13 28.51 -23.25
N ASP A 319 132.34 28.58 -21.93
CA ASP A 319 133.32 29.49 -21.32
C ASP A 319 134.79 29.10 -21.61
N ASN A 320 135.03 27.88 -22.12
CA ASN A 320 136.37 27.38 -22.45
C ASN A 320 136.80 27.63 -23.90
N ASN A 321 135.94 28.16 -24.77
CA ASN A 321 136.29 28.44 -26.18
C ASN A 321 136.11 29.89 -26.62
N ASP A 322 135.76 30.81 -25.72
CA ASP A 322 136.12 32.22 -25.89
C ASP A 322 136.45 32.88 -24.54
N LEU A 323 137.64 32.49 -24.09
CA LEU A 323 138.68 33.34 -23.49
C LEU A 323 138.48 33.76 -22.03
N ALA A 324 138.84 32.81 -21.16
CA ALA A 324 139.56 33.00 -19.90
C ALA A 324 139.65 34.45 -19.40
N SER A 325 138.64 34.89 -18.63
CA SER A 325 138.81 35.12 -17.19
C SER A 325 137.58 35.85 -16.61
N ASP A 326 136.78 35.07 -15.89
CA ASP A 326 136.38 35.29 -14.49
C ASP A 326 135.54 36.54 -14.13
N LYS A 327 134.25 36.30 -13.83
CA LYS A 327 133.34 37.15 -13.05
C LYS A 327 132.20 36.29 -12.48
N ASN A 328 131.46 36.62 -11.42
CA ASN A 328 131.55 37.45 -10.21
C ASN A 328 130.11 37.43 -9.61
N ALA A 329 129.99 37.46 -8.28
CA ALA A 329 128.86 37.99 -7.47
C ALA A 329 127.45 37.37 -7.60
N LYS A 330 126.85 36.84 -6.50
CA LYS A 330 125.91 37.50 -5.55
C LYS A 330 124.67 38.08 -6.26
N ASP A 331 123.43 37.84 -5.84
CA ASP A 331 122.88 37.94 -4.48
C ASP A 331 121.43 37.38 -4.47
N GLU A 332 120.89 37.19 -3.27
CA GLU A 332 119.47 37.03 -2.84
C GLU A 332 118.46 38.01 -3.54
N PRO A 333 117.10 37.99 -3.33
CA PRO A 333 116.26 37.30 -2.31
C PRO A 333 114.83 36.84 -2.78
N GLN A 334 114.02 36.36 -1.81
CA GLN A 334 112.60 36.73 -1.52
C GLN A 334 111.36 36.31 -2.38
N THR A 335 110.50 35.50 -1.73
CA THR A 335 109.06 35.72 -1.39
C THR A 335 107.86 35.62 -2.37
N LEU A 336 106.75 35.14 -1.76
CA LEU A 336 105.30 35.42 -1.94
C LEU A 336 104.54 34.63 -3.03
N GLU A 337 103.53 33.84 -2.63
CA GLU A 337 102.05 34.10 -2.76
C GLU A 337 101.50 33.37 -4.02
N ILE A 338 100.25 32.91 -4.21
CA ILE A 338 98.92 33.16 -3.64
C ILE A 338 97.92 32.14 -4.26
N GLU A 339 96.83 31.84 -3.54
CA GLU A 339 95.42 31.53 -3.95
C GLU A 339 95.02 30.44 -4.99
N ALA A 340 94.07 29.56 -4.61
CA ALA A 340 92.62 29.53 -4.96
C ALA A 340 92.32 28.76 -6.28
N SER A 341 91.25 27.99 -6.45
CA SER A 341 89.86 28.10 -5.96
C SER A 341 89.22 26.73 -5.70
#